data_AF-A0A2M8PLQ2-F1
#
_entry.id   AF-A0A2M8PLQ2-F1
#
_cell.length_a   1.000
_cell.length_b   1.000
_cell.length_c   1.000
_cell.angle_alpha   90.00
_cell.angle_beta   90.00
_cell.angle_gamma   90.00
#
_symmetry.space_group_name_H-M   'P 1'
#
loop_
_entity.id
_entity.type
_entity.pdbx_description
1 polymer ?
#
loop_
_entity_poly.entity_id
_entity_poly.type
_entity_poly.pdbx_seq_one_letter_code
_entity_poly.pdbx_strand_id
1 'polypeptide(L)'
;MQDESVDLIYNCHVLEHFKRRDVPRVLKEWHRVLRPGGVLRISVPDFAQICEVYRRFGKLDLVVGALFGRQDYLYNIHYNVFDFESLSRSLMDAGFVNVRRYDWRETE
;
A
#
# COMPACT_ATOMS: atom_id res chain seq x y z
N MET A 1 -10.35 16.93 -1.74
CA MET A 1 -11.27 16.82 -2.90
C MET A 1 -12.70 16.74 -2.36
N GLN A 2 -13.70 16.98 -3.22
CA GLN A 2 -15.09 16.77 -2.85
C GLN A 2 -15.33 15.28 -2.54
N ASP A 3 -16.34 15.01 -1.72
CA ASP A 3 -16.81 13.65 -1.47
C ASP A 3 -17.29 13.02 -2.78
N GLU A 4 -17.08 11.70 -2.92
CA GLU A 4 -17.62 10.90 -4.04
C GLU A 4 -17.32 11.44 -5.45
N SER A 5 -16.19 12.13 -5.62
CA SER A 5 -15.86 12.87 -6.84
C SER A 5 -14.79 12.20 -7.71
N VAL A 6 -14.26 11.04 -7.30
CA VAL A 6 -13.13 10.37 -7.93
C VAL A 6 -13.52 8.96 -8.38
N ASP A 7 -13.18 8.62 -9.61
CA ASP A 7 -13.48 7.30 -10.19
C ASP A 7 -12.41 6.26 -9.85
N LEU A 8 -11.14 6.68 -9.84
CA LEU A 8 -9.98 5.83 -9.62
C LEU A 8 -8.94 6.58 -8.79
N ILE A 9 -8.48 5.94 -7.72
CA ILE A 9 -7.23 6.29 -7.05
C ILE A 9 -6.22 5.22 -7.42
N TYR A 10 -5.12 5.64 -8.05
CA TYR A 10 -3.94 4.80 -8.23
C TYR A 10 -2.84 5.30 -7.32
N ASN A 11 -2.32 4.44 -6.44
CA ASN A 11 -1.15 4.74 -5.63
C ASN A 11 -0.14 3.59 -5.69
N CYS A 12 1.12 3.94 -5.96
CA CYS A 12 2.22 2.98 -6.05
C CYS A 12 3.40 3.54 -5.28
N HIS A 13 3.88 2.80 -4.29
CA HIS A 13 4.92 3.22 -3.37
C HIS A 13 4.58 4.50 -2.59
N VAL A 14 3.41 4.50 -1.94
CA VAL A 14 2.88 5.67 -1.21
C VAL A 14 2.44 5.30 0.19
N LEU A 15 1.65 4.22 0.36
CA LEU A 15 1.02 3.94 1.65
C LEU A 15 2.05 3.60 2.74
N GLU A 16 3.17 2.97 2.38
CA GLU A 16 4.27 2.62 3.28
C GLU A 16 4.96 3.84 3.92
N HIS A 17 4.82 5.02 3.32
CA HIS A 17 5.36 6.27 3.83
C HIS A 17 4.48 6.90 4.93
N PHE A 18 3.30 6.37 5.21
CA PHE A 18 2.50 6.82 6.34
C PHE A 18 2.83 6.02 7.59
N LYS A 19 2.91 6.73 8.73
CA LYS A 19 3.04 6.08 10.03
C LYS A 19 1.83 5.17 10.27
N ARG A 20 2.07 4.04 10.93
CA ARG A 20 1.05 3.02 11.22
C ARG A 20 -0.27 3.58 11.78
N ARG A 21 -0.17 4.57 12.69
CA ARG A 21 -1.33 5.24 13.30
C ARG A 21 -2.13 6.12 12.34
N ASP A 22 -1.51 6.59 11.26
CA ASP A 22 -2.09 7.51 10.29
C ASP A 22 -2.75 6.77 9.11
N VAL A 23 -2.37 5.51 8.86
CA VAL A 23 -2.94 4.65 7.80
C VAL A 23 -4.47 4.62 7.82
N PRO A 24 -5.17 4.40 8.96
CA PRO A 24 -6.64 4.38 8.96
C PRO A 24 -7.25 5.71 8.51
N ARG A 25 -6.65 6.85 8.87
CA ARG A 25 -7.11 8.17 8.46
C ARG A 25 -6.93 8.39 6.96
N VAL A 26 -5.79 7.96 6.42
CA VAL A 26 -5.48 8.07 4.98
C VAL A 26 -6.45 7.22 4.15
N LEU A 27 -6.65 5.97 4.53
CA LEU A 27 -7.55 5.06 3.80
C LEU A 27 -9.01 5.54 3.86
N LYS A 28 -9.47 6.05 5.01
CA LYS A 28 -10.81 6.65 5.12
C LYS A 28 -10.98 7.88 4.23
N GLU A 29 -9.95 8.71 4.11
CA GLU A 29 -9.97 9.87 3.22
C GLU A 29 -10.02 9.44 1.74
N TRP A 30 -9.27 8.41 1.35
CA TRP A 30 -9.34 7.85 0.00
C TRP A 30 -10.71 7.24 -0.30
N HIS A 31 -11.31 6.57 0.68
CA HIS A 31 -12.67 6.06 0.56
C HIS A 31 -13.69 7.20 0.40
N ARG A 32 -13.59 8.27 1.21
CA ARG A 32 -14.51 9.43 1.17
C ARG A 32 -14.57 10.09 -0.21
N VAL A 33 -13.43 10.25 -0.88
CA VAL A 33 -13.36 10.94 -2.17
C VAL A 33 -13.74 10.04 -3.35
N LEU A 34 -13.71 8.72 -3.19
CA LEU A 34 -14.13 7.79 -4.24
C LEU A 34 -15.65 7.76 -4.35
N ARG A 35 -16.17 7.85 -5.57
CA ARG A 35 -17.60 7.64 -5.83
C ARG A 35 -18.02 6.20 -5.49
N PRO A 36 -19.32 5.93 -5.28
CA PRO A 36 -19.81 4.55 -5.26
C PRO A 36 -19.39 3.78 -6.52
N GLY A 37 -18.74 2.62 -6.33
CA GLY A 37 -18.16 1.82 -7.41
C GLY A 37 -16.82 2.33 -7.95
N GLY A 38 -16.26 3.40 -7.37
CA GLY A 38 -14.90 3.84 -7.63
C GLY A 38 -13.87 2.81 -7.15
N VAL A 39 -12.67 2.86 -7.74
CA VAL A 39 -11.63 1.84 -7.52
C VAL A 39 -10.41 2.46 -6.83
N LEU A 40 -9.89 1.77 -5.82
CA LEU A 40 -8.55 2.01 -5.28
C LEU A 40 -7.61 0.91 -5.79
N ARG A 41 -6.58 1.29 -6.55
CA ARG A 41 -5.47 0.43 -6.96
C ARG A 41 -4.24 0.79 -6.13
N ILE A 42 -3.79 -0.14 -5.29
CA ILE A 42 -2.67 0.06 -4.37
C ILE A 42 -1.52 -0.90 -4.64
N SER A 43 -0.31 -0.35 -4.75
CA SER A 43 0.94 -1.10 -4.81
C SER A 43 1.88 -0.64 -3.69
N VAL A 44 2.32 -1.60 -2.86
CA VAL A 44 3.24 -1.42 -1.73
C VAL A 44 4.24 -2.58 -1.71
N PRO A 45 5.38 -2.47 -1.03
CA PRO A 45 6.28 -3.59 -0.81
C PRO A 45 5.55 -4.76 -0.12
N ASP A 46 5.53 -5.92 -0.78
CA ASP A 46 4.87 -7.14 -0.28
C ASP A 46 5.82 -7.89 0.68
N PHE A 47 5.49 -7.87 1.98
CA PHE A 47 6.31 -8.49 3.02
C PHE A 47 6.55 -9.98 2.79
N ALA A 48 5.56 -10.73 2.27
CA ALA A 48 5.72 -12.15 2.01
C ALA A 48 6.76 -12.40 0.91
N GLN A 49 6.76 -11.57 -0.14
CA GLN A 49 7.77 -11.64 -1.21
C GLN A 49 9.15 -11.19 -0.73
N ILE A 50 9.22 -10.17 0.13
CA ILE A 50 10.47 -9.73 0.74
C ILE A 50 11.09 -10.86 1.57
N CYS A 51 10.28 -11.55 2.40
CA CYS A 51 10.71 -12.72 3.16
C CYS A 51 11.25 -13.83 2.25
N GLU A 52 10.59 -14.08 1.12
CA GLU A 52 11.06 -15.08 0.14
C GLU A 52 12.43 -14.71 -0.46
N VAL A 53 12.65 -13.44 -0.80
CA VAL A 53 13.96 -12.95 -1.26
C VAL A 53 15.03 -13.17 -0.20
N TYR A 54 14.77 -12.79 1.05
CA TYR A 54 15.74 -13.02 2.13
C TYR A 54 16.00 -14.51 2.35
N ARG A 55 14.95 -15.33 2.40
CA ARG A 55 15.05 -16.79 2.56
C ARG A 55 15.88 -17.44 1.46
N ARG A 56 15.71 -16.98 0.21
CA ARG A 56 16.40 -17.53 -0.96
C ARG A 56 17.87 -17.16 -1.02
N PHE A 57 18.22 -15.92 -0.68
CA PHE A 57 19.56 -15.39 -0.92
C PHE A 57 20.39 -15.20 0.36
N GLY A 58 19.76 -15.17 1.54
CA GLY A 58 20.43 -14.95 2.82
C GLY A 58 21.11 -13.57 2.94
N LYS A 59 20.71 -12.60 2.11
CA LYS A 59 21.34 -11.27 2.01
C LYS A 59 20.39 -10.19 2.47
N LEU A 60 20.72 -9.56 3.59
CA LEU A 60 19.94 -8.47 4.17
C LEU A 60 19.87 -7.24 3.24
N ASP A 61 20.96 -6.92 2.53
CA ASP A 61 21.03 -5.77 1.61
C ASP A 61 19.99 -5.82 0.48
N LEU A 62 19.50 -7.02 0.13
CA LEU A 62 18.47 -7.19 -0.90
C LEU A 62 17.07 -6.81 -0.41
N VAL A 63 16.86 -6.66 0.90
CA VAL A 63 15.54 -6.45 1.50
C VAL A 63 15.42 -5.17 2.33
N VAL A 64 16.55 -4.63 2.83
CA VAL A 64 16.56 -3.42 3.69
C VAL A 64 15.84 -2.25 3.05
N GLY A 65 16.12 -1.96 1.77
CA GLY A 65 15.49 -0.84 1.07
C GLY A 65 13.97 -1.00 0.91
N ALA A 66 13.48 -2.23 0.70
CA ALA A 66 12.05 -2.49 0.61
C ALA A 66 11.35 -2.32 1.97
N LEU A 67 12.03 -2.67 3.07
CA LEU A 67 11.50 -2.59 4.43
C LEU A 67 11.51 -1.17 5.00
N PHE A 68 12.57 -0.41 4.75
CA PHE A 68 12.82 0.86 5.46
C PHE A 68 12.90 2.10 4.55
N GLY A 69 12.77 1.91 3.24
CA GLY A 69 13.15 2.92 2.24
C GLY A 69 14.67 3.01 2.12
N ARG A 70 15.17 3.75 1.11
CA ARG A 70 16.63 3.95 0.97
C ARG A 70 17.20 4.97 1.96
N GLN A 71 16.35 5.83 2.53
CA GLN A 71 16.73 6.88 3.48
C GLN A 71 17.85 7.82 2.98
N ASP A 72 17.97 7.93 1.66
CA ASP A 72 18.90 8.81 0.95
C ASP A 72 18.40 10.27 0.89
N TYR A 73 17.13 10.51 1.24
CA TYR A 73 16.55 11.82 1.50
C TYR A 73 15.42 11.74 2.53
N LEU A 74 15.02 12.90 3.07
CA LEU A 74 14.10 13.03 4.21
C LEU A 74 12.78 12.24 4.08
N TYR A 75 12.26 12.09 2.86
CA TYR A 75 10.97 11.47 2.62
C TYR A 75 11.06 10.01 2.14
N ASN A 76 12.27 9.47 1.94
CA ASN A 76 12.47 8.08 1.53
C ASN A 76 12.53 7.12 2.74
N ILE A 77 11.51 7.22 3.59
CA ILE A 77 11.39 6.40 4.80
C ILE A 77 10.09 5.61 4.68
N HIS A 78 10.18 4.29 4.79
CA HIS A 78 9.02 3.42 4.95
C HIS A 78 8.75 3.27 6.45
N TYR A 79 7.60 3.76 6.92
CA TYR A 79 7.19 3.65 8.31
C TYR A 79 6.36 2.39 8.58
N ASN A 80 5.96 1.69 7.52
CA ASN A 80 5.16 0.49 7.61
C ASN A 80 5.51 -0.49 6.49
N VAL A 81 5.15 -1.75 6.70
CA VAL A 81 5.22 -2.81 5.70
C VAL A 81 3.90 -3.57 5.74
N PHE A 82 3.53 -4.18 4.62
CA PHE A 82 2.26 -4.87 4.49
C PHE A 82 2.46 -6.25 3.87
N ASP A 83 1.74 -7.23 4.40
CA ASP A 83 1.35 -8.41 3.63
C ASP A 83 -0.08 -8.22 3.11
N PHE A 84 -0.58 -9.20 2.34
CA PHE A 84 -1.94 -9.12 1.80
C PHE A 84 -3.00 -9.07 2.91
N GLU A 85 -2.84 -9.83 3.99
CA GLU A 85 -3.86 -9.92 5.04
C GLU A 85 -3.97 -8.61 5.83
N SER A 86 -2.86 -8.05 6.28
CA SER A 86 -2.82 -6.79 7.02
C SER A 86 -3.30 -5.60 6.19
N LEU A 87 -2.93 -5.54 4.90
CA LEU A 87 -3.44 -4.53 3.99
C LEU A 87 -4.95 -4.71 3.76
N SER A 88 -5.39 -5.93 3.49
CA SER A 88 -6.81 -6.24 3.25
C SER A 88 -7.67 -5.86 4.44
N ARG A 89 -7.24 -6.19 5.66
CA ARG A 89 -7.91 -5.78 6.89
C ARG A 89 -8.01 -4.26 7.01
N SER A 90 -6.90 -3.56 6.80
CA SER A 90 -6.87 -2.08 6.87
C SER A 90 -7.80 -1.42 5.85
N LEU A 91 -7.91 -2.01 4.65
CA LEU A 91 -8.81 -1.55 3.60
C LEU A 91 -10.28 -1.80 3.99
N MET A 92 -10.61 -3.00 4.45
CA MET A 92 -11.97 -3.34 4.89
C MET A 92 -12.42 -2.46 6.07
N ASP A 93 -11.55 -2.22 7.06
CA ASP A 93 -11.82 -1.33 8.19
C ASP A 93 -12.06 0.14 7.78
N ALA A 94 -11.58 0.54 6.60
CA ALA A 94 -11.80 1.86 6.01
C ALA A 94 -13.06 1.94 5.12
N GLY A 95 -13.77 0.82 4.91
CA GLY A 95 -15.01 0.76 4.12
C GLY A 95 -14.86 0.14 2.73
N PHE A 96 -13.63 -0.23 2.32
CA PHE A 96 -13.43 -0.86 1.02
C PHE A 96 -13.95 -2.30 0.99
N VAL A 97 -14.47 -2.70 -0.17
CA VAL A 97 -14.98 -4.06 -0.43
C VAL A 97 -14.29 -4.66 -1.66
N ASN A 98 -14.48 -5.97 -1.89
CA ASN A 98 -13.90 -6.70 -3.03
C ASN A 98 -12.37 -6.61 -3.12
N VAL A 99 -11.69 -6.62 -1.96
CA VAL A 99 -10.23 -6.55 -1.89
C VAL A 99 -9.61 -7.81 -2.49
N ARG A 100 -8.76 -7.63 -3.50
CA ARG A 100 -8.05 -8.71 -4.19
C ARG A 100 -6.70 -8.23 -4.71
N ARG A 101 -5.78 -9.17 -4.93
CA ARG A 101 -4.55 -8.89 -5.69
C ARG A 101 -4.93 -8.54 -7.14
N TYR A 102 -4.18 -7.65 -7.77
CA TYR A 102 -4.31 -7.32 -9.19
C TYR A 102 -2.95 -7.41 -9.88
N ASP A 103 -2.95 -7.78 -11.16
CA ASP A 103 -1.77 -7.64 -12.01
C ASP A 103 -1.84 -6.30 -12.74
N TRP A 104 -0.83 -5.46 -12.55
CA TRP A 104 -0.73 -4.15 -13.21
C TRP A 104 -0.58 -4.28 -14.73
N ARG A 105 -0.16 -5.44 -15.24
CA ARG A 105 -0.08 -5.72 -16.68
C ARG A 105 -1.43 -5.96 -17.32
N GLU A 106 -2.44 -6.28 -16.51
CA GLU A 106 -3.81 -6.53 -16.95
C GLU A 106 -4.73 -5.31 -16.73
N THR A 107 -4.16 -4.20 -16.26
CA THR A 107 -4.90 -2.96 -16.04
C THR A 107 -4.56 -1.94 -17.11
N GLU A 108 -5.58 -1.44 -17.82
CA GLU A 108 -5.53 -0.22 -18.64
C GLU A 108 -5.07 1.00 -17.82
#